data_AF-A0AA97HDM3-F1
#
_entry.id   AF-A0AA97HDM3-F1
#
_cell.length_a   1.000
_cell.length_b   1.000
_cell.length_c   1.000
_cell.angle_alpha   90.00
_cell.angle_beta   90.00
_cell.angle_gamma   90.00
#
_symmetry.space_group_name_H-M   'P 1'
#
loop_
_entity.id
_entity.type
_entity.pdbx_description
1 polymer ?
#
loop_
_entity_poly.entity_id
_entity_poly.type
_entity_poly.pdbx_seq_one_letter_code
_entity_poly.pdbx_strand_id
1 'polypeptide(L)'
;MRLEIQCEDRIGMIREILDLFVPHKIDIRLIEVDTKQRCIYCGFSDIPFSQLQTLLAEIRRLDSVEDVKTVMFTPFEREHHSLHLLLESLPDGVISVDLKGRITMMTEQAAEDLNVTVVDCLYQPLSQVLKGVSLSKDVLGKQQSISKRIRIRNKTFLLEMKPIFVSDEEGTENLAGSVIYLKSELRLDKQAARLKQAPNAENPLEAYFQPSVVKSFAMQETLAKAEAFSSVNEPLFVMGEMGLWKATLCRGLISILAKTSSRPRRAIDYSPRQQFESRRYISIRKFFRLAGFRRY
;
A
#
# COMPACT_ATOMS: atom_id res chain seq x y z
N MET A 1 -6.77 13.38 -30.51
CA MET A 1 -6.79 14.80 -30.11
C MET A 1 -7.82 15.09 -29.03
N ARG A 2 -7.61 16.13 -28.22
CA ARG A 2 -8.61 16.64 -27.25
C ARG A 2 -8.80 18.14 -27.43
N LEU A 3 -10.03 18.60 -27.35
CA LEU A 3 -10.41 20.00 -27.35
C LEU A 3 -11.04 20.38 -26.01
N GLU A 4 -10.74 21.59 -25.56
CA GLU A 4 -11.44 22.29 -24.48
C GLU A 4 -12.19 23.45 -25.14
N ILE A 5 -13.51 23.46 -25.00
CA ILE A 5 -14.42 24.49 -25.51
C ILE A 5 -14.98 25.22 -24.30
N GLN A 6 -14.59 26.46 -24.10
CA GLN A 6 -15.11 27.32 -23.05
C GLN A 6 -16.38 28.00 -23.57
N CYS A 7 -17.49 27.79 -22.88
CA CYS A 7 -18.79 28.19 -23.38
C CYS A 7 -19.83 28.40 -22.28
N GLU A 8 -20.78 29.28 -22.52
CA GLU A 8 -21.90 29.49 -21.60
C GLU A 8 -22.76 28.22 -21.48
N ASP A 9 -23.17 27.90 -20.25
CA ASP A 9 -24.05 26.76 -19.99
C ASP A 9 -25.49 27.12 -20.39
N ARG A 10 -25.88 26.71 -21.60
CA ARG A 10 -27.26 26.83 -22.09
C ARG A 10 -27.76 25.55 -22.72
N ILE A 11 -29.08 25.40 -22.72
CA ILE A 11 -29.77 24.29 -23.38
C ILE A 11 -29.42 24.30 -24.87
N GLY A 12 -29.04 23.12 -25.40
CA GLY A 12 -28.72 22.92 -26.80
C GLY A 12 -27.24 23.03 -27.16
N MET A 13 -26.37 23.51 -26.26
CA MET A 13 -24.93 23.68 -26.56
C MET A 13 -24.24 22.41 -27.01
N ILE A 14 -24.44 21.31 -26.28
CA ILE A 14 -23.83 20.03 -26.61
C ILE A 14 -24.26 19.58 -28.02
N ARG A 15 -25.54 19.78 -28.37
CA ARG A 15 -26.05 19.42 -29.69
C ARG A 15 -25.42 20.28 -30.79
N GLU A 16 -25.37 21.59 -30.62
CA GLU A 16 -24.76 22.49 -31.61
C GLU A 16 -23.29 22.16 -31.84
N ILE A 17 -22.55 21.87 -30.77
CA ILE A 17 -21.16 21.43 -30.86
C ILE A 17 -21.08 20.09 -31.62
N LEU A 18 -21.90 19.10 -31.26
CA LEU A 18 -21.95 17.80 -31.94
C LEU A 18 -22.25 17.94 -33.44
N ASP A 19 -23.20 18.79 -33.80
CA ASP A 19 -23.61 19.03 -35.18
C ASP A 19 -22.45 19.61 -36.02
N LEU A 20 -21.50 20.33 -35.41
CA LEU A 20 -20.29 20.80 -36.10
C LEU A 20 -19.30 19.68 -36.43
N PHE A 21 -19.25 18.57 -35.69
CA PHE A 21 -18.32 17.47 -35.98
C PHE A 21 -18.78 16.58 -37.14
N VAL A 22 -20.10 16.55 -37.41
CA VAL A 22 -20.71 15.67 -38.43
C VAL A 22 -20.20 15.97 -39.86
N PRO A 23 -20.18 17.23 -40.35
CA PRO A 23 -19.67 17.54 -41.70
C PRO A 23 -18.20 17.16 -41.90
N HIS A 24 -17.41 17.23 -40.83
CA HIS A 24 -16.00 16.86 -40.82
C HIS A 24 -15.76 15.35 -40.73
N LYS A 25 -16.83 14.53 -40.58
CA LYS A 25 -16.77 13.08 -40.39
C LYS A 25 -15.87 12.68 -39.20
N ILE A 26 -15.90 13.48 -38.14
CA ILE A 26 -15.12 13.24 -36.94
C ILE A 26 -15.96 12.41 -35.96
N ASP A 27 -15.44 11.23 -35.63
CA ASP A 27 -16.03 10.35 -34.63
C ASP A 27 -15.55 10.76 -33.22
N ILE A 28 -16.51 11.19 -32.39
CA ILE A 28 -16.25 11.63 -31.03
C ILE A 28 -16.29 10.42 -30.10
N ARG A 29 -15.19 10.19 -29.39
CA ARG A 29 -15.02 9.06 -28.47
C ARG A 29 -15.34 9.42 -27.03
N LEU A 30 -15.25 10.70 -26.68
CA LEU A 30 -15.43 11.19 -25.33
C LEU A 30 -16.00 12.60 -25.34
N ILE A 31 -16.99 12.84 -24.48
CA ILE A 31 -17.53 14.16 -24.18
C ILE A 31 -17.63 14.27 -22.67
N GLU A 32 -17.10 15.35 -22.13
CA GLU A 32 -17.15 15.66 -20.71
C GLU A 32 -17.60 17.11 -20.56
N VAL A 33 -18.58 17.35 -19.69
CA VAL A 33 -19.15 18.67 -19.45
C VAL A 33 -18.86 19.06 -18.02
N ASP A 34 -18.13 20.16 -17.84
CA ASP A 34 -17.89 20.76 -16.53
C ASP A 34 -18.72 22.03 -16.40
N THR A 35 -19.84 21.93 -15.68
CA THR A 35 -20.75 23.05 -15.43
C THR A 35 -20.15 24.09 -14.48
N LYS A 36 -19.18 23.72 -13.65
CA LYS A 36 -18.52 24.65 -12.72
C LYS A 36 -17.53 25.54 -13.46
N GLN A 37 -16.78 24.95 -14.39
CA GLN A 37 -15.81 25.68 -15.21
C GLN A 37 -16.37 26.18 -16.54
N ARG A 38 -17.65 25.89 -16.83
CA ARG A 38 -18.34 26.31 -18.07
C ARG A 38 -17.55 25.87 -19.31
N CYS A 39 -17.15 24.60 -19.31
CA CYS A 39 -16.38 24.05 -20.41
C CYS A 39 -16.83 22.65 -20.81
N ILE A 40 -16.66 22.36 -22.08
CA ILE A 40 -16.95 21.08 -22.70
C ILE A 40 -15.64 20.55 -23.28
N TYR A 41 -15.29 19.33 -22.89
CA TYR A 41 -14.15 18.61 -23.45
C TYR A 41 -14.63 17.59 -24.47
N CYS A 42 -13.97 17.56 -25.63
CA CYS A 42 -14.24 16.58 -26.67
C CYS A 42 -12.96 15.82 -27.03
N GLY A 43 -13.04 14.49 -27.01
CA GLY A 43 -11.96 13.59 -27.41
C GLY A 43 -12.30 12.85 -28.70
N PHE A 44 -11.41 12.88 -29.69
CA PHE A 44 -11.58 12.21 -30.98
C PHE A 44 -10.23 11.77 -31.56
N SER A 45 -10.27 10.98 -32.63
CA SER A 45 -9.06 10.52 -33.35
C SER A 45 -8.26 11.70 -33.92
N ASP A 46 -6.98 11.49 -34.22
CA ASP A 46 -6.16 12.56 -34.79
C ASP A 46 -6.63 12.91 -36.21
N ILE A 47 -6.71 14.21 -36.50
CA ILE A 47 -7.15 14.74 -37.79
C ILE A 47 -6.07 15.64 -38.43
N PRO A 48 -6.09 15.86 -39.75
CA PRO A 48 -5.18 16.79 -40.41
C PRO A 48 -5.29 18.21 -39.83
N PHE A 49 -4.15 18.91 -39.74
CA PHE A 49 -4.08 20.24 -39.15
C PHE A 49 -4.99 21.26 -39.87
N SER A 50 -5.10 21.20 -41.20
CA SER A 50 -5.99 22.08 -41.97
C SER A 50 -7.46 21.90 -41.58
N GLN A 51 -7.89 20.65 -41.41
CA GLN A 51 -9.25 20.33 -40.97
C GLN A 51 -9.50 20.80 -39.53
N LEU A 52 -8.52 20.61 -38.65
CA LEU A 52 -8.58 21.11 -37.27
C LEU A 52 -8.74 22.63 -37.24
N GLN A 53 -7.99 23.37 -38.07
CA GLN A 53 -8.10 24.82 -38.14
C GLN A 53 -9.51 25.27 -38.57
N THR A 54 -10.10 24.61 -39.58
CA THR A 54 -11.47 24.90 -40.01
C THR A 54 -12.47 24.63 -38.89
N LEU A 55 -12.38 23.46 -38.23
CA LEU A 55 -13.25 23.10 -37.11
C LEU A 55 -13.13 24.11 -35.95
N LEU A 56 -11.91 24.48 -35.54
CA LEU A 56 -11.70 25.45 -34.47
C LEU A 56 -12.30 26.83 -34.82
N ALA A 57 -12.21 27.23 -36.09
CA ALA A 57 -12.82 28.48 -36.54
C ALA A 57 -14.36 28.42 -36.54
N GLU A 58 -14.95 27.28 -36.93
CA GLU A 58 -16.39 27.06 -36.88
C GLU A 58 -16.92 27.03 -35.44
N ILE A 59 -16.22 26.36 -34.52
CA ILE A 59 -16.59 26.33 -33.10
C ILE A 59 -16.57 27.73 -32.49
N ARG A 60 -15.56 28.57 -32.79
CA ARG A 60 -15.49 29.97 -32.31
C ARG A 60 -16.59 30.88 -32.87
N ARG A 61 -17.30 30.48 -33.92
CA ARG A 61 -18.41 31.27 -34.49
C ARG A 61 -19.74 31.02 -33.80
N LEU A 62 -19.83 30.01 -32.94
CA LEU A 62 -21.03 29.82 -32.12
C LEU A 62 -21.11 30.94 -31.09
N ASP A 63 -22.27 31.61 -31.00
CA ASP A 63 -22.47 32.81 -30.18
C ASP A 63 -22.16 32.61 -28.68
N SER A 64 -22.25 31.37 -28.21
CA SER A 64 -22.06 31.01 -26.79
C SER A 64 -20.69 30.41 -26.49
N VAL A 65 -19.77 30.37 -27.46
CA VAL A 65 -18.40 29.91 -27.26
C VAL A 65 -17.48 31.11 -27.04
N GLU A 66 -16.78 31.13 -25.91
CA GLU A 66 -15.82 32.17 -25.56
C GLU A 66 -14.44 31.87 -26.17
N ASP A 67 -13.98 30.62 -26.06
CA ASP A 67 -12.73 30.17 -26.65
C ASP A 67 -12.73 28.65 -26.89
N VAL A 68 -11.83 28.19 -27.76
CA VAL A 68 -11.55 26.78 -27.98
C VAL A 68 -10.06 26.57 -28.19
N LYS A 69 -9.51 25.55 -27.51
CA LYS A 69 -8.09 25.20 -27.62
C LYS A 69 -7.89 23.69 -27.57
N THR A 70 -6.76 23.24 -28.09
CA THR A 70 -6.32 21.85 -27.94
C THR A 70 -5.72 21.64 -26.56
N VAL A 71 -6.07 20.53 -25.91
CA VAL A 71 -5.49 20.12 -24.63
C VAL A 71 -4.87 18.73 -24.74
N MET A 72 -3.95 18.40 -23.83
CA MET A 72 -3.27 17.10 -23.84
C MET A 72 -4.14 15.98 -23.27
N PHE A 73 -4.98 16.30 -22.29
CA PHE A 73 -5.85 15.37 -21.57
C PHE A 73 -7.10 16.10 -21.07
N THR A 74 -8.19 15.37 -20.87
CA THR A 74 -9.37 15.91 -20.18
C THR A 74 -9.23 15.78 -18.66
N PRO A 75 -10.04 16.51 -17.87
CA PRO A 75 -10.05 16.37 -16.42
C PRO A 75 -10.33 14.93 -15.97
N PHE A 76 -11.32 14.26 -16.58
CA PHE A 76 -11.60 12.84 -16.31
C PHE A 76 -10.40 11.93 -16.60
N GLU A 77 -9.73 12.08 -17.75
CA GLU A 77 -8.54 11.28 -18.08
C GLU A 77 -7.43 11.49 -17.03
N ARG A 78 -7.21 12.74 -16.61
CA ARG A 78 -6.21 13.08 -15.59
C ARG A 78 -6.54 12.48 -14.24
N GLU A 79 -7.78 12.63 -13.78
CA GLU A 79 -8.23 12.10 -12.49
C GLU A 79 -8.15 10.57 -12.47
N HIS A 80 -8.65 9.92 -13.52
CA HIS A 80 -8.59 8.47 -13.67
C HIS A 80 -7.16 7.95 -13.62
N HIS A 81 -6.23 8.59 -14.35
CA HIS A 81 -4.82 8.21 -14.34
C HIS A 81 -4.20 8.42 -12.95
N SER A 82 -4.50 9.54 -12.29
CA SER A 82 -4.01 9.81 -10.93
C SER A 82 -4.48 8.73 -9.94
N LEU A 83 -5.75 8.34 -9.98
CA LEU A 83 -6.29 7.29 -9.12
C LEU A 83 -5.62 5.94 -9.41
N HIS A 84 -5.40 5.60 -10.68
CA HIS A 84 -4.70 4.39 -11.07
C HIS A 84 -3.26 4.36 -10.51
N LEU A 85 -2.50 5.46 -10.66
CA LEU A 85 -1.14 5.55 -10.12
C LEU A 85 -1.10 5.47 -8.60
N LEU A 86 -2.07 6.07 -7.91
CA LEU A 86 -2.19 5.93 -6.46
C LEU A 86 -2.39 4.47 -6.06
N LEU A 87 -3.22 3.72 -6.77
CA LEU A 87 -3.43 2.29 -6.53
C LEU A 87 -2.19 1.45 -6.83
N GLU A 88 -1.46 1.76 -7.91
CA GLU A 88 -0.17 1.12 -8.22
C GLU A 88 0.92 1.41 -7.20
N SER A 89 0.88 2.58 -6.55
CA SER A 89 1.84 2.93 -5.51
C SER A 89 1.65 2.15 -4.20
N LEU A 90 0.53 1.42 -4.06
CA LEU A 90 0.26 0.64 -2.85
C LEU A 90 1.17 -0.60 -2.79
N PRO A 91 1.67 -0.94 -1.59
CA PRO A 91 2.56 -2.09 -1.42
C PRO A 91 1.84 -3.45 -1.53
N ASP A 92 0.52 -3.44 -1.36
CA ASP A 92 -0.34 -4.61 -1.43
C ASP A 92 -1.05 -4.63 -2.79
N GLY A 93 -1.27 -5.83 -3.33
CA GLY A 93 -1.98 -5.99 -4.60
C GLY A 93 -3.45 -5.58 -4.46
N VAL A 94 -3.99 -4.90 -5.47
CA VAL A 94 -5.40 -4.48 -5.51
C VAL A 94 -6.07 -5.04 -6.76
N ILE A 95 -7.27 -5.59 -6.60
CA ILE A 95 -8.12 -6.11 -7.68
C ILE A 95 -9.52 -5.53 -7.51
N SER A 96 -10.09 -4.98 -8.58
CA SER A 96 -11.49 -4.56 -8.60
C SER A 96 -12.32 -5.55 -9.42
N VAL A 97 -13.54 -5.83 -8.96
CA VAL A 97 -14.48 -6.74 -9.62
C VAL A 97 -15.87 -6.12 -9.78
N ASP A 98 -16.53 -6.46 -10.89
CA ASP A 98 -17.93 -6.09 -11.15
C ASP A 98 -18.92 -6.97 -10.34
N LEU A 99 -20.22 -6.66 -10.45
CA LEU A 99 -21.30 -7.43 -9.81
C LEU A 99 -21.42 -8.90 -10.26
N LYS A 100 -20.77 -9.26 -11.37
CA LYS A 100 -20.70 -10.64 -11.88
C LYS A 100 -19.39 -11.32 -11.46
N GLY A 101 -18.54 -10.65 -10.69
CA GLY A 101 -17.25 -11.16 -10.24
C GLY A 101 -16.17 -11.18 -11.32
N ARG A 102 -16.31 -10.37 -12.38
CA ARG A 102 -15.27 -10.20 -13.40
C ARG A 102 -14.33 -9.07 -13.04
N ILE A 103 -13.06 -9.27 -13.32
CA ILE A 103 -12.00 -8.31 -12.99
C ILE A 103 -12.15 -7.08 -13.88
N THR A 104 -12.30 -5.91 -13.27
CA THR A 104 -12.39 -4.62 -13.98
C THR A 104 -11.07 -3.85 -13.92
N MET A 105 -10.25 -4.11 -12.90
CA MET A 105 -8.93 -3.49 -12.71
C MET A 105 -8.06 -4.42 -11.87
N MET A 106 -6.76 -4.44 -12.12
CA MET A 106 -5.79 -5.15 -11.31
C MET A 106 -4.48 -4.37 -11.31
N THR A 107 -3.87 -4.18 -10.14
CA THR A 107 -2.55 -3.56 -10.05
C THR A 107 -1.45 -4.53 -10.45
N GLU A 108 -0.32 -4.01 -10.92
CA GLU A 108 0.83 -4.84 -11.30
C GLU A 108 1.32 -5.68 -10.11
N GLN A 109 1.25 -5.11 -8.91
CA GLN A 109 1.61 -5.84 -7.69
C GLN A 109 0.72 -7.06 -7.44
N ALA A 110 -0.58 -6.97 -7.71
CA ALA A 110 -1.49 -8.12 -7.62
C ALA A 110 -1.17 -9.16 -8.71
N ALA A 111 -0.83 -8.70 -9.92
CA ALA A 111 -0.43 -9.55 -11.02
C ALA A 111 0.82 -10.38 -10.69
N GLU A 112 1.84 -9.75 -10.09
CA GLU A 112 3.04 -10.42 -9.60
C GLU A 112 2.75 -11.42 -8.48
N ASP A 113 1.90 -11.05 -7.52
CA ASP A 113 1.55 -11.92 -6.39
C ASP A 113 0.83 -13.20 -6.85
N LEU A 114 0.06 -13.09 -7.94
CA LEU A 114 -0.68 -14.19 -8.57
C LEU A 114 0.10 -14.88 -9.70
N ASN A 115 1.21 -14.26 -10.14
CA ASN A 115 2.05 -14.65 -11.28
C ASN A 115 1.20 -14.85 -12.55
N VAL A 116 0.48 -13.79 -12.89
CA VAL A 116 -0.34 -13.62 -14.08
C VAL A 116 -0.07 -12.24 -14.68
N THR A 117 -0.50 -12.03 -15.89
CA THR A 117 -0.43 -10.76 -16.61
C THR A 117 -1.75 -10.00 -16.46
N VAL A 118 -1.70 -8.69 -16.25
CA VAL A 118 -2.91 -7.86 -16.10
C VAL A 118 -3.85 -8.04 -17.29
N VAL A 119 -3.30 -7.98 -18.51
CA VAL A 119 -4.06 -8.03 -19.76
C VAL A 119 -4.89 -9.31 -19.90
N ASP A 120 -4.35 -10.46 -19.49
CA ASP A 120 -5.03 -11.75 -19.61
C ASP A 120 -6.15 -11.93 -18.58
N CYS A 121 -6.07 -11.18 -17.47
CA CYS A 121 -7.03 -11.25 -16.37
C CYS A 121 -8.18 -10.25 -16.53
N LEU A 122 -7.98 -9.15 -17.26
CA LEU A 122 -9.02 -8.14 -17.44
C LEU A 122 -10.27 -8.75 -18.08
N TYR A 123 -11.43 -8.41 -17.53
CA TYR A 123 -12.75 -8.90 -17.90
C TYR A 123 -13.00 -10.40 -17.72
N GLN A 124 -12.00 -11.16 -17.24
CA GLN A 124 -12.16 -12.57 -16.87
C GLN A 124 -12.76 -12.71 -15.48
N PRO A 125 -13.45 -13.82 -15.18
CA PRO A 125 -14.00 -14.08 -13.85
C PRO A 125 -12.88 -14.31 -12.84
N LEU A 126 -12.98 -13.68 -11.66
CA LEU A 126 -11.99 -13.78 -10.58
C LEU A 126 -11.70 -15.24 -10.18
N SER A 127 -12.70 -16.12 -10.27
CA SER A 127 -12.57 -17.55 -9.94
C SER A 127 -11.55 -18.31 -10.79
N GLN A 128 -11.25 -17.83 -12.00
CA GLN A 128 -10.19 -18.41 -12.84
C GLN A 128 -8.80 -18.07 -12.31
N VAL A 129 -8.64 -16.87 -11.73
CA VAL A 129 -7.37 -16.38 -11.20
C VAL A 129 -7.17 -16.84 -9.75
N LEU A 130 -8.22 -16.74 -8.93
CA LEU A 130 -8.23 -17.09 -7.51
C LEU A 130 -9.14 -18.29 -7.24
N LYS A 131 -8.53 -19.48 -7.21
CA LYS A 131 -9.24 -20.71 -6.81
C LYS A 131 -9.64 -20.64 -5.33
N GLY A 132 -10.92 -20.86 -5.04
CA GLY A 132 -11.46 -20.91 -3.68
C GLY A 132 -12.07 -19.60 -3.16
N VAL A 133 -12.20 -18.58 -4.00
CA VAL A 133 -12.97 -17.36 -3.72
C VAL A 133 -14.24 -17.39 -4.54
N SER A 134 -15.38 -17.64 -3.89
CA SER A 134 -16.70 -17.54 -4.53
C SER A 134 -17.31 -16.20 -4.18
N LEU A 135 -17.44 -15.35 -5.19
CA LEU A 135 -18.12 -14.06 -5.12
C LEU A 135 -19.61 -14.28 -5.40
N SER A 136 -20.39 -14.67 -4.40
CA SER A 136 -21.85 -14.61 -4.54
C SER A 136 -22.35 -13.18 -4.32
N LYS A 137 -23.48 -12.82 -4.93
CA LYS A 137 -24.10 -11.50 -4.73
C LYS A 137 -24.38 -11.21 -3.25
N ASP A 138 -24.70 -12.23 -2.46
CA ASP A 138 -24.91 -12.12 -1.02
C ASP A 138 -23.63 -11.80 -0.23
N VAL A 139 -22.45 -12.14 -0.79
CA VAL A 139 -21.14 -11.85 -0.21
C VAL A 139 -20.73 -10.42 -0.54
N LEU A 140 -20.98 -9.94 -1.77
CA LEU A 140 -20.73 -8.53 -2.12
C LEU A 140 -21.76 -7.57 -1.51
N GLY A 141 -23.01 -8.00 -1.31
CA GLY A 141 -24.09 -7.16 -0.76
C GLY A 141 -23.99 -6.88 0.74
N LYS A 142 -23.04 -7.52 1.45
CA LYS A 142 -22.77 -7.20 2.86
C LYS A 142 -21.92 -5.94 2.93
N GLN A 143 -22.40 -4.92 3.63
CA GLN A 143 -21.62 -3.70 3.94
C GLN A 143 -20.33 -3.97 4.74
N GLN A 144 -20.18 -5.15 5.33
CA GLN A 144 -19.00 -5.51 6.11
C GLN A 144 -17.89 -6.08 5.23
N SER A 145 -16.67 -5.58 5.45
CA SER A 145 -15.48 -6.08 4.78
C SER A 145 -15.21 -7.55 5.14
N ILE A 146 -15.00 -8.39 4.13
CA ILE A 146 -14.73 -9.82 4.33
C ILE A 146 -13.22 -10.06 4.30
N SER A 147 -12.70 -10.70 5.35
CA SER A 147 -11.29 -11.08 5.44
C SER A 147 -11.13 -12.61 5.34
N LYS A 148 -10.36 -13.09 4.36
CA LYS A 148 -10.11 -14.52 4.15
C LYS A 148 -8.63 -14.79 3.95
N ARG A 149 -8.06 -15.72 4.71
CA ARG A 149 -6.71 -16.22 4.45
C ARG A 149 -6.73 -17.21 3.30
N ILE A 150 -5.87 -16.99 2.32
CA ILE A 150 -5.72 -17.86 1.15
C ILE A 150 -4.24 -18.21 0.97
N ARG A 151 -3.97 -19.40 0.43
CA ARG A 151 -2.62 -19.84 0.13
C ARG A 151 -2.48 -19.98 -1.38
N ILE A 152 -1.56 -19.23 -1.97
CA ILE A 152 -1.32 -19.20 -3.41
C ILE A 152 0.15 -19.54 -3.61
N ARG A 153 0.43 -20.63 -4.35
CA ARG A 153 1.80 -21.05 -4.70
C ARG A 153 2.78 -21.01 -3.53
N ASN A 154 2.36 -21.59 -2.40
CA ASN A 154 3.12 -21.67 -1.15
C ASN A 154 3.34 -20.34 -0.37
N LYS A 155 2.74 -19.23 -0.81
CA LYS A 155 2.67 -17.97 -0.06
C LYS A 155 1.30 -17.82 0.58
N THR A 156 1.27 -17.28 1.80
CA THR A 156 0.03 -16.97 2.51
C THR A 156 -0.33 -15.51 2.26
N PHE A 157 -1.58 -15.28 1.84
CA PHE A 157 -2.14 -13.95 1.65
C PHE A 157 -3.37 -13.78 2.52
N LEU A 158 -3.56 -12.57 3.01
CA LEU A 158 -4.83 -12.12 3.58
C LEU A 158 -5.58 -11.34 2.51
N LEU A 159 -6.72 -11.89 2.09
CA LEU A 159 -7.64 -11.26 1.17
C LEU A 159 -8.64 -10.43 1.97
N GLU A 160 -8.70 -9.12 1.71
CA GLU A 160 -9.69 -8.22 2.29
C GLU A 160 -10.56 -7.65 1.18
N MET A 161 -11.86 -7.91 1.26
CA MET A 161 -12.85 -7.47 0.27
C MET A 161 -13.69 -6.35 0.83
N LYS A 162 -13.83 -5.26 0.07
CA LYS A 162 -14.67 -4.11 0.41
C LYS A 162 -15.65 -3.85 -0.73
N PRO A 163 -16.96 -3.80 -0.48
CA PRO A 163 -17.94 -3.45 -1.51
C PRO A 163 -17.77 -1.99 -1.95
N ILE A 164 -18.10 -1.72 -3.22
CA ILE A 164 -18.18 -0.37 -3.78
C ILE A 164 -19.65 -0.03 -3.93
N PHE A 165 -20.09 1.05 -3.30
CA PHE A 165 -21.42 1.61 -3.46
C PHE A 165 -21.36 2.92 -4.23
N VAL A 166 -22.30 3.13 -5.13
CA VAL A 166 -22.48 4.37 -5.90
C VAL A 166 -23.89 4.86 -5.63
N SER A 167 -23.99 6.11 -5.18
CA SER A 167 -25.29 6.75 -4.95
C SER A 167 -25.93 7.15 -6.29
N ASP A 168 -27.22 6.89 -6.44
CA ASP A 168 -28.01 7.47 -7.54
C ASP A 168 -28.43 8.92 -7.23
N GLU A 169 -29.18 9.54 -8.16
CA GLU A 169 -29.70 10.91 -8.02
C GLU A 169 -30.67 11.06 -6.84
N GLU A 170 -31.29 9.96 -6.38
CA GLU A 170 -32.20 9.92 -5.24
C GLU A 170 -31.46 9.66 -3.90
N GLY A 171 -30.14 9.47 -3.97
CA GLY A 171 -29.28 9.22 -2.81
C GLY A 171 -29.28 7.77 -2.33
N THR A 172 -29.86 6.83 -3.10
CA THR A 172 -29.85 5.41 -2.75
C THR A 172 -28.50 4.77 -3.12
N GLU A 173 -27.87 4.08 -2.15
CA GLU A 173 -26.59 3.41 -2.36
C GLU A 173 -26.78 2.11 -3.15
N ASN A 174 -26.37 2.13 -4.41
CA ASN A 174 -26.39 0.96 -5.28
C ASN A 174 -25.02 0.27 -5.27
N LEU A 175 -25.01 -1.03 -4.99
CA LEU A 175 -23.79 -1.84 -5.08
C LEU A 175 -23.30 -1.83 -6.54
N ALA A 176 -22.08 -1.38 -6.77
CA ALA A 176 -21.46 -1.31 -8.09
C ALA A 176 -20.39 -2.40 -8.31
N GLY A 177 -19.88 -3.01 -7.24
CA GLY A 177 -18.84 -4.02 -7.33
C GLY A 177 -18.10 -4.19 -6.00
N SER A 178 -16.84 -4.61 -6.07
CA SER A 178 -15.99 -4.74 -4.89
C SER A 178 -14.51 -4.56 -5.21
N VAL A 179 -13.77 -3.97 -4.27
CA VAL A 179 -12.30 -3.93 -4.26
C VAL A 179 -11.78 -5.02 -3.34
N ILE A 180 -10.73 -5.71 -3.78
CA ILE A 180 -10.05 -6.80 -3.10
C ILE A 180 -8.60 -6.40 -2.90
N TYR A 181 -8.16 -6.39 -1.64
CA TYR A 181 -6.77 -6.19 -1.25
C TYR A 181 -6.12 -7.55 -0.98
N LEU A 182 -4.95 -7.77 -1.55
CA LEU A 182 -4.09 -8.93 -1.38
C LEU A 182 -2.89 -8.54 -0.51
N LYS A 183 -3.01 -8.76 0.79
CA LYS A 183 -1.94 -8.45 1.74
C LYS A 183 -1.04 -9.64 1.93
N SER A 184 0.25 -9.47 1.63
CA SER A 184 1.26 -10.53 1.80
C SER A 184 1.82 -10.51 3.22
N GLU A 185 1.84 -11.66 3.88
CA GLU A 185 2.40 -11.81 5.24
C GLU A 185 3.88 -11.37 5.30
N LEU A 186 4.66 -11.71 4.26
CA LEU A 186 6.08 -11.32 4.16
C LEU A 186 6.28 -9.80 4.04
N ARG A 187 5.33 -9.08 3.44
CA ARG A 187 5.42 -7.62 3.29
C ARG A 187 5.00 -6.92 4.57
N LEU A 188 3.98 -7.43 5.26
CA LEU A 188 3.58 -6.94 6.58
C LEU A 188 4.74 -7.03 7.58
N ASP A 189 5.47 -8.14 7.58
CA ASP A 189 6.66 -8.32 8.43
C ASP A 189 7.79 -7.34 8.09
N LYS A 190 8.04 -7.11 6.80
CA LYS A 190 9.04 -6.13 6.34
C LYS A 190 8.65 -4.69 6.69
N GLN A 191 7.37 -4.32 6.55
CA GLN A 191 6.87 -3.00 6.92
C GLN A 191 6.97 -2.78 8.44
N ALA A 192 6.59 -3.78 9.24
CA ALA A 192 6.78 -3.73 10.69
C ALA A 192 8.26 -3.64 11.09
N ALA A 193 9.16 -4.31 10.37
CA ALA A 193 10.59 -4.19 10.60
C ALA A 193 11.14 -2.79 10.25
N ARG A 194 10.68 -2.18 9.14
CA ARG A 194 11.08 -0.82 8.74
C ARG A 194 10.59 0.24 9.71
N LEU A 195 9.36 0.10 10.24
CA LEU A 195 8.86 0.98 11.29
C LEU A 195 9.71 0.90 12.57
N LYS A 196 10.20 -0.30 12.93
CA LYS A 196 11.15 -0.48 14.04
C LYS A 196 12.56 0.06 13.76
N GLN A 197 12.92 0.21 12.48
CA GLN A 197 14.23 0.70 12.03
C GLN A 197 14.22 2.20 11.67
N ALA A 198 13.07 2.88 11.76
CA ALA A 198 12.99 4.31 11.52
C ALA A 198 13.90 5.05 12.53
N PRO A 199 14.74 6.00 12.08
CA PRO A 199 15.79 6.63 12.88
C PRO A 199 15.29 7.41 14.12
N ASN A 200 13.98 7.57 14.28
CA ASN A 200 13.35 8.26 15.40
C ASN A 200 12.56 7.33 16.35
N ALA A 201 12.69 6.01 16.22
CA ALA A 201 12.23 5.07 17.24
C ALA A 201 13.19 5.15 18.45
N GLU A 202 12.90 6.07 19.36
CA GLU A 202 13.43 6.22 20.73
C GLU A 202 14.76 5.49 21.02
N ASN A 203 15.87 6.24 20.92
CA ASN A 203 17.21 5.93 21.43
C ASN A 203 17.79 4.54 21.08
N PRO A 204 18.52 4.40 19.96
CA PRO A 204 19.28 3.19 19.69
C PRO A 204 20.35 2.97 20.78
N LEU A 205 20.39 1.74 21.29
CA LEU A 205 21.27 1.26 22.37
C LEU A 205 22.78 1.39 22.10
N GLU A 206 23.19 1.91 20.95
CA GLU A 206 24.57 2.30 20.62
C GLU A 206 25.15 3.31 21.62
N ALA A 207 24.30 4.12 22.26
CA ALA A 207 24.70 5.02 23.34
C ALA A 207 25.25 4.28 24.59
N TYR A 208 24.84 3.02 24.84
CA TYR A 208 25.24 2.27 26.03
C TYR A 208 26.51 1.41 25.84
N PHE A 209 26.91 1.15 24.60
CA PHE A 209 28.19 0.52 24.26
C PHE A 209 29.34 1.54 24.17
N GLN A 210 29.07 2.82 24.42
CA GLN A 210 30.12 3.83 24.44
C GLN A 210 31.03 3.63 25.65
N PRO A 211 32.36 3.75 25.48
CA PRO A 211 33.33 3.67 26.58
C PRO A 211 33.03 4.64 27.75
N SER A 212 32.27 5.71 27.49
CA SER A 212 31.82 6.72 28.46
C SER A 212 30.84 6.17 29.52
N VAL A 213 30.03 5.18 29.17
CA VAL A 213 29.04 4.54 30.06
C VAL A 213 29.64 3.32 30.78
N VAL A 214 30.61 2.66 30.13
CA VAL A 214 31.23 1.41 30.61
C VAL A 214 32.40 1.70 31.55
N LYS A 215 32.10 1.98 32.82
CA LYS A 215 33.13 2.39 33.80
C LYS A 215 33.77 1.25 34.59
N SER A 216 33.14 0.07 34.66
CA SER A 216 33.64 -1.05 35.47
C SER A 216 34.18 -2.19 34.61
N PHE A 217 35.23 -2.85 35.10
CA PHE A 217 35.85 -4.01 34.45
C PHE A 217 34.82 -5.13 34.22
N ALA A 218 33.94 -5.37 35.19
CA ALA A 218 32.83 -6.31 35.08
C ALA A 218 31.90 -6.00 33.89
N MET A 219 31.59 -4.72 33.66
CA MET A 219 30.71 -4.31 32.56
C MET A 219 31.40 -4.49 31.20
N GLN A 220 32.70 -4.19 31.12
CA GLN A 220 33.51 -4.45 29.92
C GLN A 220 33.54 -5.94 29.59
N GLU A 221 33.78 -6.80 30.58
CA GLU A 221 33.81 -8.25 30.38
C GLU A 221 32.44 -8.81 29.96
N THR A 222 31.35 -8.26 30.51
CA THR A 222 29.99 -8.66 30.15
C THR A 222 29.65 -8.26 28.71
N LEU A 223 30.06 -7.06 28.29
CA LEU A 223 29.86 -6.58 26.92
C LEU A 223 30.71 -7.35 25.92
N ALA A 224 31.97 -7.65 26.23
CA ALA A 224 32.84 -8.46 25.38
C ALA A 224 32.28 -9.88 25.18
N LYS A 225 31.74 -10.50 26.25
CA LYS A 225 31.03 -11.79 26.14
C LYS A 225 29.78 -11.66 25.29
N ALA A 226 28.96 -10.63 25.55
CA ALA A 226 27.74 -10.37 24.80
C ALA A 226 28.01 -10.16 23.29
N GLU A 227 29.10 -9.48 22.94
CA GLU A 227 29.57 -9.29 21.58
C GLU A 227 30.03 -10.60 20.94
N ALA A 228 30.85 -11.40 21.63
CA ALA A 228 31.27 -12.71 21.15
C ALA A 228 30.06 -13.62 20.86
N PHE A 229 29.05 -13.62 21.74
CA PHE A 229 27.83 -14.41 21.56
C PHE A 229 26.87 -13.81 20.53
N SER A 230 27.02 -12.55 20.12
CA SER A 230 26.16 -11.95 19.10
C SER A 230 26.32 -12.60 17.71
N SER A 231 27.50 -13.20 17.47
CA SER A 231 27.81 -13.96 16.27
C SER A 231 27.21 -15.37 16.25
N VAL A 232 26.79 -15.90 17.41
CA VAL A 232 26.28 -17.26 17.56
C VAL A 232 24.77 -17.29 17.36
N ASN A 233 24.29 -18.16 16.47
CA ASN A 233 22.87 -18.25 16.10
C ASN A 233 22.06 -19.17 17.05
N GLU A 234 22.27 -19.06 18.36
CA GLU A 234 21.58 -19.84 19.38
C GLU A 234 20.76 -18.94 20.33
N PRO A 235 19.68 -19.46 20.96
CA PRO A 235 18.91 -18.71 21.95
C PRO A 235 19.78 -18.29 23.13
N LEU A 236 19.74 -17.00 23.48
CA LEU A 236 20.55 -16.44 24.57
C LEU A 236 19.70 -16.21 25.82
N PHE A 237 20.20 -16.70 26.94
CA PHE A 237 19.53 -16.59 28.24
C PHE A 237 20.32 -15.67 29.17
N VAL A 238 19.69 -14.58 29.65
CA VAL A 238 20.35 -13.57 30.49
C VAL A 238 19.85 -13.68 31.93
N MET A 239 20.76 -13.87 32.88
CA MET A 239 20.47 -14.05 34.31
C MET A 239 21.11 -12.98 35.23
N GLY A 240 20.55 -12.86 36.44
CA GLY A 240 20.84 -11.87 37.54
C GLY A 240 19.64 -11.88 38.52
N GLU A 241 19.51 -11.17 39.63
CA GLU A 241 19.75 -9.76 39.89
C GLU A 241 18.55 -8.90 39.43
N MET A 242 17.47 -8.76 40.21
CA MET A 242 16.40 -7.78 39.87
C MET A 242 16.90 -6.35 40.07
N GLY A 243 16.49 -5.42 39.19
CA GLY A 243 16.92 -4.02 39.24
C GLY A 243 18.26 -3.73 38.56
N LEU A 244 18.85 -4.75 37.95
CA LEU A 244 20.01 -4.62 37.07
C LEU A 244 19.47 -4.65 35.65
N TRP A 245 19.98 -3.77 34.79
CA TRP A 245 19.47 -3.38 33.47
C TRP A 245 19.40 -4.52 32.41
N LYS A 246 19.12 -5.77 32.80
CA LYS A 246 19.03 -6.96 31.96
C LYS A 246 18.00 -6.83 30.84
N ALA A 247 16.80 -6.31 31.15
CA ALA A 247 15.78 -6.11 30.13
C ALA A 247 16.31 -5.16 29.04
N THR A 248 17.05 -4.13 29.44
CA THR A 248 17.70 -3.17 28.55
C THR A 248 18.84 -3.80 27.77
N LEU A 249 19.66 -4.65 28.39
CA LEU A 249 20.75 -5.40 27.75
C LEU A 249 20.24 -6.45 26.76
N CYS A 250 19.16 -7.17 27.09
CA CYS A 250 18.47 -8.08 26.19
C CYS A 250 17.94 -7.35 24.95
N ARG A 251 17.35 -6.16 25.14
CA ARG A 251 16.89 -5.32 24.02
C ARG A 251 18.07 -4.84 23.15
N GLY A 252 19.19 -4.47 23.76
CA GLY A 252 20.45 -4.14 23.07
C GLY A 252 21.00 -5.28 22.24
N LEU A 253 21.06 -6.48 22.80
CA LEU A 253 21.46 -7.67 22.07
C LEU A 253 20.51 -7.96 20.91
N ILE A 254 19.19 -7.93 21.14
CA ILE A 254 18.19 -8.16 20.08
C ILE A 254 18.34 -7.15 18.93
N SER A 255 18.63 -5.87 19.20
CA SER A 255 18.79 -4.86 18.13
C SER A 255 20.06 -5.09 17.29
N ILE A 256 21.18 -5.46 17.90
CA ILE A 256 22.42 -5.82 17.21
C ILE A 256 22.23 -7.11 16.38
N LEU A 257 21.57 -8.10 16.98
CA LEU A 257 21.22 -9.37 16.35
C LEU A 257 20.25 -9.17 15.18
N ALA A 258 19.37 -8.16 15.24
CA ALA A 258 18.44 -7.80 14.17
C ALA A 258 19.12 -7.08 12.99
N LYS A 259 20.23 -6.37 13.22
CA LYS A 259 21.06 -5.80 12.15
C LYS A 259 21.83 -6.88 11.38
N THR A 260 22.11 -8.02 12.01
CA THR A 260 22.98 -9.08 11.48
C THR A 260 22.22 -10.32 10.97
N SER A 261 20.90 -10.44 11.17
CA SER A 261 20.15 -11.65 10.81
C SER A 261 18.71 -11.41 10.36
N SER A 262 18.25 -12.22 9.40
CA SER A 262 16.92 -12.16 8.77
C SER A 262 15.82 -12.95 9.50
N ARG A 263 16.08 -13.50 10.71
CA ARG A 263 15.09 -14.25 11.51
C ARG A 263 14.84 -13.60 12.87
N PRO A 264 13.60 -13.66 13.41
CA PRO A 264 13.29 -13.09 14.72
C PRO A 264 13.99 -13.87 15.84
N ARG A 265 14.93 -13.23 16.53
CA ARG A 265 15.67 -13.78 17.68
C ARG A 265 14.97 -13.40 18.99
N ARG A 266 14.94 -14.31 19.97
CA ARG A 266 14.33 -14.10 21.29
C ARG A 266 15.41 -14.11 22.37
N ALA A 267 15.51 -13.02 23.15
CA ALA A 267 16.18 -13.01 24.44
C ALA A 267 15.09 -12.93 25.52
N ILE A 268 15.18 -13.79 26.54
CA ILE A 268 14.15 -13.89 27.58
C ILE A 268 14.77 -13.47 28.91
N ASP A 269 14.12 -12.53 29.61
CA ASP A 269 14.50 -12.09 30.96
C ASP A 269 13.80 -12.97 32.01
N TYR A 270 14.55 -13.41 33.02
CA TYR A 270 14.03 -14.25 34.11
C TYR A 270 14.52 -13.79 35.50
N SER A 271 13.63 -13.95 36.49
CA SER A 271 13.93 -13.75 37.90
C SER A 271 14.21 -15.10 38.61
N PRO A 272 14.97 -15.13 39.73
CA PRO A 272 15.62 -16.35 40.22
C PRO A 272 14.71 -17.41 40.87
N ARG A 273 13.38 -17.26 40.86
CA ARG A 273 12.48 -18.06 41.71
C ARG A 273 11.93 -19.36 41.10
N GLN A 274 12.23 -19.67 39.84
CA GLN A 274 11.79 -20.93 39.23
C GLN A 274 13.00 -21.70 38.67
N GLN A 275 13.33 -22.81 39.33
CA GLN A 275 14.28 -23.79 38.81
C GLN A 275 13.62 -24.57 37.68
N PHE A 276 14.29 -24.63 36.53
CA PHE A 276 14.03 -25.65 35.53
C PHE A 276 15.30 -26.49 35.36
N GLU A 277 15.13 -27.81 35.51
CA GLU A 277 16.07 -28.80 35.02
C GLU A 277 15.86 -28.94 33.52
N SER A 278 16.71 -28.31 32.70
CA SER A 278 17.01 -28.87 31.40
C SER A 278 18.45 -28.57 30.98
N ARG A 279 19.07 -29.58 30.38
CA ARG A 279 20.50 -29.63 30.07
C ARG A 279 20.78 -28.74 28.86
N ARG A 280 21.16 -27.48 29.10
CA ARG A 280 22.09 -26.61 28.34
C ARG A 280 21.77 -25.14 28.66
N TYR A 281 22.28 -24.63 29.78
CA TYR A 281 22.20 -23.20 30.12
C TYR A 281 23.55 -22.71 30.65
N ILE A 282 23.95 -21.51 30.22
CA ILE A 282 25.12 -20.81 30.77
C ILE A 282 24.63 -19.91 31.90
N SER A 283 25.04 -20.23 33.12
CA SER A 283 24.68 -19.51 34.34
C SER A 283 25.65 -18.37 34.63
N ILE A 284 25.23 -17.13 34.38
CA ILE A 284 25.93 -15.93 34.90
C ILE A 284 25.51 -15.73 36.36
N ARG A 285 25.98 -16.63 37.24
CA ARG A 285 25.81 -16.53 38.71
C ARG A 285 27.07 -15.89 39.29
N LYS A 286 26.90 -14.72 39.91
CA LYS A 286 27.92 -13.83 40.53
C LYS A 286 28.59 -12.86 39.55
N PHE A 287 27.99 -11.69 39.32
CA PHE A 287 28.78 -10.56 38.79
C PHE A 287 28.24 -9.18 39.21
N PHE A 288 26.94 -9.04 39.40
CA PHE A 288 26.34 -7.74 39.68
C PHE A 288 26.47 -7.21 41.11
N ARG A 289 26.93 -8.02 42.06
CA ARG A 289 27.11 -7.58 43.47
C ARG A 289 28.27 -6.59 43.66
N LEU A 290 29.20 -6.52 42.70
CA LEU A 290 30.38 -5.64 42.75
C LEU A 290 30.20 -4.29 42.03
N ALA A 291 29.11 -4.11 41.28
CA ALA A 291 28.99 -2.97 40.35
C ALA A 291 28.23 -1.74 40.89
N GLY A 292 27.84 -1.73 42.18
CA GLY A 292 27.39 -0.50 42.86
C GLY A 292 26.31 0.31 42.12
N PHE A 293 25.31 -0.34 41.52
CA PHE A 293 24.19 0.36 40.89
C PHE A 293 23.33 1.06 41.96
N ARG A 294 23.53 2.36 42.18
CA ARG A 294 22.53 3.23 42.80
C ARG A 294 21.77 3.96 41.70
N ARG A 295 20.44 4.01 41.85
CA ARG A 295 19.52 4.81 41.02
C ARG A 295 20.02 6.26 40.99
N TYR A 296 20.21 6.80 39.80
CA TYR A 296 20.08 8.22 39.52
C TYR A 296 18.80 8.40 38.70
#